data_AF-C5NVH5-F1
#
_entry.id   AF-C5NVH5-F1
#
_cell.length_a   1.000
_cell.length_b   1.000
_cell.length_c   1.000
_cell.angle_alpha   90.00
_cell.angle_beta   90.00
_cell.angle_gamma   90.00
#
_symmetry.space_group_name_H-M   'P 1'
#
loop_
_entity.id
_entity.type
_entity.pdbx_description
1 polymer ?
#
loop_
_entity_poly.entity_id
_entity_poly.type
_entity_poly.pdbx_seq_one_letter_code
_entity_poly.pdbx_strand_id
1 'polypeptide(L)'
;MLKINAARELNEEVGVSEEYALNNLHFIGLINDDKTEVGQVHVGVVYECKVNKQLVEVKEDDTLVIKWMTGEEAKAEENYETWSEFLKPIF
;
A
#
# COMPACT_ATOMS: atom_id res chain seq x y z
N MET A 1 -14.82 -3.71 8.90
CA MET A 1 -15.18 -2.72 7.87
C MET A 1 -13.94 -2.21 7.15
N LEU A 2 -13.01 -1.50 7.81
CA LEU A 2 -11.79 -0.96 7.16
C LEU A 2 -10.90 -2.01 6.49
N LYS A 3 -10.61 -3.12 7.18
CA LYS A 3 -9.82 -4.23 6.62
C LYS A 3 -10.49 -4.89 5.38
N ILE A 4 -11.82 -4.90 5.33
CA ILE A 4 -12.59 -5.43 4.19
C ILE A 4 -12.46 -4.48 3.01
N ASN A 5 -12.59 -3.17 3.24
CA ASN A 5 -12.37 -2.18 2.20
C ASN A 5 -10.95 -2.24 1.65
N ALA A 6 -9.92 -2.33 2.52
CA ALA A 6 -8.53 -2.48 2.08
C ALA A 6 -8.32 -3.76 1.24
N ALA A 7 -8.97 -4.86 1.57
CA ALA A 7 -8.92 -6.09 0.77
C ALA A 7 -9.60 -5.92 -0.60
N ARG A 8 -10.71 -5.18 -0.67
CA ARG A 8 -11.40 -4.84 -1.92
C ARG A 8 -10.52 -3.97 -2.82
N GLU A 9 -9.93 -2.89 -2.29
CA GLU A 9 -9.01 -2.02 -3.06
C GLU A 9 -7.82 -2.81 -3.63
N LEU A 10 -7.20 -3.69 -2.83
CA LEU A 10 -6.14 -4.59 -3.31
C LEU A 10 -6.59 -5.49 -4.47
N ASN A 11 -7.86 -5.91 -4.48
CA ASN A 11 -8.39 -6.70 -5.57
C ASN A 11 -8.64 -5.89 -6.84
N GLU A 12 -9.11 -4.65 -6.68
CA GLU A 12 -9.44 -3.73 -7.77
C GLU A 12 -8.18 -3.23 -8.47
N GLU A 13 -7.16 -2.84 -7.72
CA GLU A 13 -5.94 -2.23 -8.27
C GLU A 13 -4.89 -3.26 -8.74
N VAL A 14 -4.67 -4.30 -7.92
CA VAL A 14 -3.52 -5.22 -8.07
C VAL A 14 -3.90 -6.71 -8.10
N GLY A 15 -5.20 -7.02 -8.23
CA GLY A 15 -5.73 -8.35 -8.51
C GLY A 15 -5.63 -9.40 -7.42
N VAL A 16 -5.08 -9.05 -6.25
CA VAL A 16 -5.02 -9.96 -5.09
C VAL A 16 -6.45 -10.26 -4.62
N SER A 17 -6.84 -11.53 -4.52
CA SER A 17 -8.21 -11.87 -4.10
C SER A 17 -8.53 -11.35 -2.70
N GLU A 18 -9.77 -10.89 -2.48
CA GLU A 18 -10.19 -10.37 -1.18
C GLU A 18 -9.98 -11.41 -0.07
N GLU A 19 -10.28 -12.69 -0.33
CA GLU A 19 -10.05 -13.78 0.62
C GLU A 19 -8.57 -13.91 0.99
N TYR A 20 -7.67 -13.83 0.00
CA TYR A 20 -6.24 -13.88 0.26
C TYR A 20 -5.79 -12.66 1.07
N ALA A 21 -6.19 -11.46 0.65
CA ALA A 21 -5.84 -10.20 1.33
C ALA A 21 -6.35 -10.19 2.77
N LEU A 22 -7.60 -10.59 3.03
CA LEU A 22 -8.17 -10.63 4.39
C LEU A 22 -7.37 -11.52 5.34
N ASN A 23 -6.81 -12.62 4.85
CA ASN A 23 -5.98 -13.52 5.64
C ASN A 23 -4.55 -13.01 5.87
N ASN A 24 -4.04 -12.12 5.01
CA ASN A 24 -2.63 -11.67 5.02
C ASN A 24 -2.42 -10.19 5.34
N LEU A 25 -3.49 -9.39 5.44
CA LEU A 25 -3.43 -7.99 5.87
C LEU A 25 -3.23 -7.89 7.40
N HIS A 26 -2.15 -7.24 7.80
CA HIS A 26 -1.77 -6.98 9.18
C HIS A 26 -1.79 -5.48 9.44
N PHE A 27 -2.56 -5.04 10.44
CA PHE A 27 -2.59 -3.62 10.82
C PHE A 27 -1.27 -3.24 11.48
N ILE A 28 -0.60 -2.20 10.98
CA ILE A 28 0.71 -1.77 11.48
C ILE A 28 0.70 -0.37 12.10
N GLY A 29 -0.35 0.42 11.87
CA GLY A 29 -0.49 1.73 12.52
C GLY A 29 -1.37 2.71 11.78
N LEU A 30 -1.30 3.97 12.24
CA LEU A 30 -2.03 5.10 11.67
C LEU A 30 -1.03 6.15 11.18
N ILE A 31 -1.37 6.83 10.08
CA ILE A 31 -0.68 8.02 9.60
C ILE A 31 -1.61 9.21 9.82
N ASN A 32 -1.11 10.23 10.51
CA ASN A 32 -1.76 11.53 10.62
C ASN A 32 -0.72 12.59 10.25
N ASP A 33 -0.75 13.04 9.00
CA ASP A 33 0.20 13.98 8.42
C ASP A 33 -0.57 15.14 7.78
N ASP A 34 -0.50 16.29 8.43
CA ASP A 34 -1.25 17.52 8.17
C ASP A 34 -0.45 18.55 7.32
N LYS A 35 0.64 18.10 6.69
CA LYS A 35 1.50 18.91 5.81
C LYS A 35 0.87 19.26 4.46
N THR A 36 -0.17 18.57 4.04
CA THR A 36 -0.87 18.80 2.76
C THR A 36 -2.35 19.07 2.98
N GLU A 37 -3.03 19.73 2.03
CA GLU A 37 -4.48 19.98 2.12
C GLU A 37 -5.29 18.67 2.25
N VAL A 38 -4.86 17.63 1.54
CA VAL A 38 -5.46 16.29 1.62
C VAL A 38 -5.21 15.67 3.00
N GLY A 39 -3.98 15.76 3.50
CA GLY A 39 -3.58 15.20 4.79
C GLY A 39 -4.29 15.83 5.98
N GLN A 40 -4.61 17.13 5.92
CA GLN A 40 -5.37 17.84 6.96
C GLN A 40 -6.79 17.31 7.18
N VAL A 41 -7.35 16.58 6.21
CA VAL A 41 -8.72 16.04 6.27
C VAL A 41 -8.78 14.51 6.22
N HIS A 42 -7.64 13.81 6.22
CA HIS A 42 -7.57 12.35 6.19
C HIS A 42 -6.65 11.77 7.26
N VAL A 43 -7.03 10.61 7.78
CA VAL A 43 -6.18 9.76 8.62
C VAL A 43 -5.96 8.44 7.89
N GLY A 44 -4.69 8.10 7.67
CA GLY A 44 -4.29 6.84 7.05
C GLY A 44 -4.40 5.67 8.03
N VAL A 45 -4.98 4.57 7.57
CA VAL A 45 -5.01 3.29 8.30
C VAL A 45 -4.13 2.32 7.55
N VAL A 46 -2.97 1.98 8.12
CA VAL A 46 -1.92 1.28 7.39
C VAL A 46 -1.97 -0.22 7.67
N TYR A 47 -1.98 -0.99 6.59
CA TYR A 47 -1.85 -2.43 6.62
C TYR A 47 -0.62 -2.87 5.83
N GLU A 48 0.10 -3.86 6.34
CA GLU A 48 1.09 -4.63 5.58
C GLU A 48 0.40 -5.89 5.02
N CYS A 49 0.65 -6.22 3.76
CA CYS A 49 0.12 -7.44 3.13
C CYS A 49 1.25 -8.26 2.54
N LYS A 50 1.49 -9.46 3.07
CA LYS A 50 2.40 -10.41 2.44
C LYS A 50 1.69 -11.12 1.31
N VAL A 51 2.23 -11.01 0.09
CA VAL A 51 1.61 -11.56 -1.12
C VAL A 51 2.55 -12.51 -1.86
N ASN A 52 1.96 -13.47 -2.57
CA ASN A 52 2.67 -14.18 -3.61
C ASN A 52 2.71 -13.30 -4.88
N LYS A 53 3.90 -12.95 -5.34
CA LYS A 53 4.13 -12.18 -6.57
C LYS A 53 3.40 -12.72 -7.81
N GLN A 54 3.19 -14.04 -7.92
CA GLN A 54 2.45 -14.62 -9.06
C GLN A 54 0.94 -14.36 -9.01
N LEU A 55 0.40 -13.93 -7.87
CA LEU A 55 -1.02 -13.61 -7.69
C LEU A 55 -1.31 -12.11 -7.84
N VAL A 56 -0.29 -11.31 -8.18
CA VAL A 56 -0.40 -9.87 -8.33
C VAL A 56 -0.41 -9.54 -9.81
N GLU A 57 -1.44 -8.83 -10.25
CA GLU A 57 -1.63 -8.38 -11.62
C GLU A 57 -2.03 -6.91 -11.59
N VAL A 58 -1.46 -6.08 -12.46
CA VAL A 58 -1.93 -4.69 -12.59
C VAL A 58 -3.31 -4.74 -13.25
N LYS A 59 -4.34 -4.29 -12.53
CA LYS A 59 -5.70 -4.19 -13.08
C LYS A 59 -6.05 -2.77 -13.52
N GLU A 60 -5.41 -1.76 -12.94
CA GLU A 60 -5.54 -0.36 -13.33
C GLU A 60 -4.25 0.13 -14.02
N ASP A 61 -4.05 -0.27 -15.27
CA ASP A 61 -2.82 0.01 -16.02
C ASP A 61 -2.70 1.45 -16.55
N ASP A 62 -3.79 2.20 -16.57
CA ASP A 62 -3.81 3.62 -16.93
C ASP A 62 -3.18 4.53 -15.85
N THR A 63 -3.19 4.08 -14.58
CA THR A 63 -2.80 4.90 -13.42
C THR A 63 -1.68 4.28 -12.59
N LEU A 64 -1.46 2.96 -12.70
CA LEU A 64 -0.62 2.22 -11.78
C LEU A 64 0.46 1.39 -12.51
N VAL A 65 1.66 1.38 -11.93
CA VAL A 65 2.76 0.50 -12.33
C VAL A 65 3.26 -0.26 -11.11
N ILE A 66 3.41 -1.58 -11.23
CA ILE A 66 3.97 -2.42 -10.17
C ILE A 66 5.44 -2.70 -10.44
N LYS A 67 6.29 -2.35 -9.47
CA LYS A 67 7.71 -2.70 -9.44
C LYS A 67 8.02 -3.52 -8.20
N TRP A 68 8.60 -4.69 -8.41
CA TRP A 68 9.11 -5.52 -7.32
C TRP A 68 10.54 -5.10 -7.02
N MET A 69 10.78 -4.63 -5.79
CA MET A 69 12.06 -4.07 -5.36
C MET A 69 12.52 -4.75 -4.08
N THR A 70 13.84 -4.80 -3.90
CA THR A 70 14.47 -5.07 -2.61
C THR A 70 14.27 -3.88 -1.66
N GLY A 71 14.50 -4.10 -0.35
CA GLY A 71 14.45 -3.01 0.64
C GLY A 71 15.42 -1.87 0.33
N GLU A 72 16.64 -2.22 -0.11
CA GLU A 72 17.67 -1.26 -0.51
C GLU A 72 17.25 -0.42 -1.72
N GLU A 73 16.70 -1.06 -2.76
CA GLU A 73 16.20 -0.36 -3.95
C GLU A 73 15.04 0.57 -3.64
N ALA A 74 14.09 0.12 -2.81
CA ALA A 74 12.96 0.95 -2.38
C ALA A 74 13.43 2.14 -1.53
N LYS A 75 14.37 1.93 -0.61
CA LYS A 75 14.93 3.00 0.22
C LYS A 75 15.68 4.07 -0.59
N ALA A 76 16.32 3.67 -1.69
CA ALA A 76 17.05 4.57 -2.58
C ALA A 76 16.14 5.40 -3.51
N GLU A 77 14.85 5.08 -3.61
CA GLU A 77 13.91 5.85 -4.44
C GLU A 77 13.59 7.20 -3.77
N GLU A 78 13.59 8.26 -4.59
CA GLU A 78 13.46 9.64 -4.10
C GLU A 78 12.05 10.20 -4.30
N ASN A 79 11.24 9.59 -5.16
CA ASN A 79 9.93 10.12 -5.58
C ASN A 79 8.76 9.74 -4.66
N TYR A 80 9.00 9.52 -3.37
CA TYR A 80 7.94 9.23 -2.42
C TYR A 80 7.15 10.49 -2.05
N GLU A 81 5.83 10.34 -1.98
CA GLU A 81 4.94 11.33 -1.38
C GLU A 81 4.99 11.27 0.15
N THR A 82 4.45 12.30 0.84
CA THR A 82 4.64 12.47 2.28
C THR A 82 4.19 11.27 3.12
N TRP A 83 3.06 10.63 2.76
CA TRP A 83 2.57 9.44 3.45
C TRP A 83 3.46 8.22 3.19
N SER A 84 3.86 8.03 1.94
CA SER A 84 4.69 6.90 1.53
C SER A 84 6.13 7.00 2.05
N GLU A 85 6.63 8.21 2.32
CA GLU A 85 7.93 8.45 2.97
C GLU A 85 8.00 7.82 4.38
N PHE A 86 6.91 7.88 5.17
CA PHE A 86 6.85 7.24 6.49
C PHE A 86 6.94 5.71 6.43
N LEU A 87 6.64 5.12 5.27
CA LEU A 87 6.59 3.68 5.05
C LEU A 87 7.85 3.15 4.35
N LYS A 88 8.87 3.98 4.10
CA LYS A 88 10.14 3.54 3.52
C LYS A 88 10.74 2.39 4.33
N PRO A 89 11.26 1.34 3.67
CA PRO A 89 11.97 0.26 4.35
C PRO A 89 13.17 0.81 5.14
N ILE A 90 13.30 0.35 6.39
CA ILE A 90 14.34 0.83 7.32
C ILE A 90 15.62 -0.01 7.19
N PHE A 91 15.49 -1.28 6.78
CA PHE A 91 16.56 -2.26 6.64
C PHE A 91 17.21 -2.22 5.25
#